data_AF-A0AAW4J5S7-F1
#
_entry.id   AF-A0AAW4J5S7-F1
#
_cell.length_a   1.000
_cell.length_b   1.000
_cell.length_c   1.000
_cell.angle_alpha   90.00
_cell.angle_beta   90.00
_cell.angle_gamma   90.00
#
_symmetry.space_group_name_H-M   'P 1'
#
loop_
_entity.id
_entity.type
_entity.pdbx_description
1 polymer ?
#
loop_
_entity_poly.entity_id
_entity_poly.type
_entity_poly.pdbx_seq_one_letter_code
_entity_poly.pdbx_strand_id
1 'polypeptide(L)'
;MNKIRYKDEKYLCRYDLDIKLFEALGLDIFDLRPNRNVFLLDTKQGKKILKMINYDDDRLNFIIHSTEYLRERYDGILKINKLPNGEWRFKWKGNDYILLDYFEGTEFNIANPIELEIITEAVAKLHNAGMGIQEATSKEMNEKNSELFKLKDYFKNSKKDLEKLKEIVESYKYKNEFDKIFIKEVDYHLSDVEKCIDLLEKSKYDDLCRNKEKITLCHNDLAYHNILFNQNKVSFIDFDYCNINLRVIDLCNFIIKSIKRFGFSLEMYDSIIEKYDKLNNLSKEEKELMYIYLRFPHDFYTVSMQYYYKLKDWKYESFLNKLERKLEYTKEKEILLNHINK
;
A
#
# COMPACT_ATOMS: atom_id res chain seq x y z
N MET A 1 -25.83 -3.93 8.60
CA MET A 1 -24.87 -4.84 9.29
C MET A 1 -23.87 -4.00 10.08
N ASN A 2 -23.78 -4.26 11.39
CA ASN A 2 -22.97 -3.51 12.35
C ASN A 2 -21.52 -3.30 11.85
N LYS A 3 -21.14 -2.06 11.56
CA LYS A 3 -19.72 -1.68 11.49
C LYS A 3 -19.13 -1.98 12.87
N ILE A 4 -18.30 -3.01 12.97
CA ILE A 4 -17.52 -3.30 14.18
C ILE A 4 -16.80 -2.00 14.54
N ARG A 5 -17.17 -1.39 15.67
CA ARG A 5 -16.72 -0.06 16.10
C ARG A 5 -15.19 0.01 16.25
N TYR A 6 -14.54 -1.15 16.42
CA TYR A 6 -13.10 -1.32 16.50
C TYR A 6 -12.66 -2.61 15.79
N LYS A 7 -12.46 -2.55 14.46
CA LYS A 7 -11.96 -3.69 13.68
C LYS A 7 -10.57 -4.17 14.16
N ASP A 8 -9.82 -3.28 14.79
CA ASP A 8 -8.46 -3.49 15.28
C ASP A 8 -8.38 -3.74 16.79
N GLU A 9 -9.51 -3.96 17.47
CA GLU A 9 -9.57 -4.14 18.94
C GLU A 9 -8.58 -5.21 19.44
N LYS A 10 -8.56 -6.39 18.81
CA LYS A 10 -7.61 -7.45 19.16
C LYS A 10 -6.15 -7.02 19.05
N TYR A 11 -5.83 -6.15 18.09
CA TYR A 11 -4.48 -5.64 17.90
C TYR A 11 -4.15 -4.58 18.96
N LEU A 12 -5.08 -3.66 19.23
CA LEU A 12 -4.94 -2.64 20.26
C LEU A 12 -4.78 -3.24 21.66
N CYS A 13 -5.45 -4.35 21.97
CA CYS A 13 -5.31 -5.07 23.24
C CYS A 13 -3.89 -5.62 23.50
N ARG A 14 -3.01 -5.63 22.50
CA ARG A 14 -1.60 -6.02 22.68
C ARG A 14 -0.73 -4.89 23.23
N TYR A 15 -1.21 -3.65 23.22
CA TYR A 15 -0.50 -2.53 23.82
C TYR A 15 -0.54 -2.64 25.34
N ASP A 16 0.63 -2.55 25.97
CA ASP A 16 0.74 -2.48 27.42
C ASP A 16 0.86 -1.02 27.86
N LEU A 17 -0.28 -0.31 27.88
CA LEU A 17 -0.39 1.12 28.20
C LEU A 17 -0.24 1.42 29.71
N ASP A 18 0.69 0.74 30.36
CA ASP A 18 1.08 0.97 31.76
C ASP A 18 1.74 2.35 31.89
N ILE A 19 1.54 3.04 33.01
CA ILE A 19 2.21 4.31 33.31
C ILE A 19 3.73 4.17 33.17
N LYS A 20 4.28 3.00 33.55
CA LYS A 20 5.71 2.71 33.44
C LYS A 20 6.22 2.71 31.99
N LEU A 21 5.38 2.35 31.02
CA LEU A 21 5.71 2.46 29.60
C LEU A 21 5.97 3.93 29.25
N PHE A 22 5.07 4.82 29.67
CA PHE A 22 5.15 6.24 29.34
C PHE A 22 6.31 6.95 30.05
N GLU A 23 6.57 6.59 31.31
CA GLU A 23 7.76 7.03 32.03
C GLU A 23 9.04 6.60 31.31
N ALA A 24 9.11 5.36 30.84
CA ALA A 24 10.27 4.85 30.10
C ALA A 24 10.42 5.46 28.69
N LEU A 25 9.30 5.88 28.07
CA LEU A 25 9.30 6.68 26.84
C LEU A 25 9.64 8.16 27.10
N GLY A 26 9.72 8.59 28.36
CA GLY A 26 9.95 9.98 28.76
C GLY A 26 8.84 10.94 28.32
N LEU A 27 7.59 10.46 28.30
CA LEU A 27 6.43 11.25 27.87
C LEU A 27 5.53 11.54 29.07
N ASP A 28 5.20 12.83 29.24
CA ASP A 28 4.18 13.27 30.21
C ASP A 28 2.82 13.25 29.51
N ILE A 29 2.00 12.23 29.77
CA ILE A 29 0.74 12.02 29.07
C ILE A 29 -0.43 12.60 29.87
N PHE A 30 -1.25 13.42 29.21
CA PHE A 30 -2.51 13.95 29.74
C PHE A 30 -3.69 13.07 29.37
N ASP A 31 -3.71 12.60 28.12
CA ASP A 31 -4.77 11.76 27.57
C ASP A 31 -4.21 10.85 26.48
N LEU A 32 -4.89 9.74 26.23
CA LEU A 32 -4.60 8.84 25.12
C LEU A 32 -5.88 8.27 24.55
N ARG A 33 -5.90 8.09 23.23
CA ARG A 33 -7.06 7.52 22.53
C ARG A 33 -6.63 6.56 21.43
N PRO A 34 -7.34 5.43 21.27
CA PRO A 34 -7.08 4.53 20.17
C PRO A 34 -7.47 5.20 18.84
N ASN A 35 -6.62 5.01 17.83
CA ASN A 35 -6.90 5.36 16.44
C ASN A 35 -6.48 4.19 15.56
N ARG A 36 -7.45 3.40 15.08
CA ARG A 36 -7.21 2.17 14.29
C ARG A 36 -6.30 1.20 15.05
N ASN A 37 -5.10 0.95 14.53
CA ASN A 37 -4.10 0.07 15.11
C ASN A 37 -3.01 0.82 15.89
N VAL A 38 -3.18 2.12 16.17
CA VAL A 38 -2.21 2.94 16.92
C VAL A 38 -2.88 3.68 18.09
N PHE A 39 -2.07 4.27 18.96
CA PHE A 39 -2.56 5.18 20.01
C PHE A 39 -2.08 6.61 19.74
N LEU A 40 -3.02 7.55 19.81
CA LEU A 40 -2.72 8.97 19.85
C LEU A 40 -2.48 9.37 21.31
N LEU A 41 -1.39 10.09 21.55
CA LEU A 41 -0.97 10.55 22.87
C LEU A 41 -1.02 12.08 22.90
N ASP A 42 -1.82 12.63 23.81
CA ASP A 42 -1.78 14.05 24.15
C ASP A 42 -0.74 14.24 25.27
N THR A 43 0.41 14.80 24.92
CA THR A 43 1.55 14.93 25.84
C THR A 43 1.94 16.40 26.06
N LYS A 44 2.70 16.67 27.12
CA LYS A 44 3.29 18.00 27.38
C LYS A 44 4.22 18.46 26.25
N GLN A 45 4.79 17.54 25.49
CA GLN A 45 5.68 17.77 24.35
C GLN A 45 4.91 17.89 23.02
N GLY A 46 3.57 17.97 23.07
CA GLY A 46 2.69 17.99 21.89
C GLY A 46 2.10 16.61 21.59
N LYS A 47 1.24 16.55 20.57
CA LYS A 47 0.61 15.30 20.16
C LYS A 47 1.63 14.35 19.53
N LYS A 48 1.54 13.06 19.90
CA LYS A 48 2.39 11.99 19.36
C LYS A 48 1.55 10.77 19.01
N ILE A 49 2.11 9.87 18.21
CA ILE A 49 1.51 8.58 17.89
C ILE A 49 2.43 7.48 18.39
N LEU A 50 1.90 6.57 19.20
CA LEU A 50 2.58 5.35 19.61
C LEU A 50 2.16 4.21 18.69
N LYS A 51 3.09 3.75 17.86
CA LYS A 51 2.87 2.67 16.90
C LYS A 51 3.68 1.44 17.30
N MET A 52 3.00 0.31 17.45
CA MET A 52 3.63 -0.99 17.61
C MET A 52 4.05 -1.49 16.23
N ILE A 53 5.28 -2.00 16.13
CA ILE A 53 5.86 -2.50 14.88
C ILE A 53 6.19 -3.99 15.00
N ASN A 54 6.27 -4.65 13.86
CA ASN A 54 6.58 -6.08 13.76
C ASN A 54 7.71 -6.39 12.78
N TYR A 55 8.39 -5.36 12.27
CA TYR A 55 9.54 -5.47 11.38
C TYR A 55 10.86 -5.29 12.13
N ASP A 56 11.94 -5.82 11.55
CA ASP A 56 13.29 -5.79 12.10
C ASP A 56 13.96 -4.40 11.99
N ASP A 57 15.18 -4.29 12.51
CA ASP A 57 15.93 -3.04 12.55
C ASP A 57 16.39 -2.61 11.16
N ASP A 58 16.70 -3.55 10.27
CA ASP A 58 17.05 -3.25 8.88
C ASP A 58 15.91 -2.54 8.16
N ARG A 59 14.69 -3.04 8.32
CA ARG A 59 13.49 -2.43 7.75
C ARG A 59 13.17 -1.08 8.40
N LEU A 60 13.27 -0.98 9.72
CA LEU A 60 13.06 0.29 10.43
C LEU A 60 14.06 1.35 9.97
N ASN A 61 15.34 1.02 9.87
CA ASN A 61 16.39 1.92 9.41
C ASN A 61 16.15 2.39 7.98
N PHE A 62 15.68 1.50 7.09
CA PHE A 62 15.28 1.89 5.74
C PHE A 62 14.14 2.91 5.76
N ILE A 63 13.06 2.64 6.50
CA ILE A 63 11.92 3.56 6.59
C ILE A 63 12.36 4.92 7.14
N ILE A 64 13.17 4.96 8.21
CA ILE A 64 13.68 6.22 8.79
C ILE A 64 14.49 6.99 7.75
N HIS A 65 15.47 6.33 7.13
CA HIS A 65 16.35 6.98 6.16
C HIS A 65 15.56 7.51 4.95
N SER A 66 14.66 6.70 4.41
CA SER A 66 13.84 7.08 3.26
C SER A 66 12.84 8.20 3.60
N THR A 67 12.25 8.19 4.79
CA THR A 67 11.34 9.27 5.20
C THR A 67 12.09 10.58 5.46
N GLU A 68 13.28 10.55 6.08
CA GLU A 68 14.11 11.76 6.20
C GLU A 68 14.55 12.30 4.83
N TYR A 69 14.93 11.42 3.89
CA TYR A 69 15.25 11.81 2.51
C TYR A 69 14.07 12.53 1.83
N LEU A 70 12.85 12.05 2.01
CA LEU A 70 11.65 12.71 1.48
C LEU A 70 11.37 14.05 2.18
N ARG A 71 11.58 14.15 3.50
CA ARG A 71 11.30 15.37 4.29
C ARG A 71 12.12 16.58 3.85
N GLU A 72 13.30 16.37 3.28
CA GLU A 72 14.10 17.45 2.68
C GLU A 72 13.49 18.01 1.39
N ARG A 73 12.57 17.27 0.75
CA ARG A 73 12.05 17.54 -0.60
C ARG A 73 10.53 17.69 -0.65
N TYR A 74 9.82 17.26 0.40
CA TYR A 74 8.36 17.32 0.52
C TYR A 74 7.96 17.66 1.95
N ASP A 75 7.25 18.80 2.13
CA ASP A 75 6.62 19.17 3.40
C ASP A 75 5.36 18.30 3.61
N GLY A 76 5.29 17.56 4.72
CA GLY A 76 4.17 16.65 5.02
C GLY A 76 4.50 15.16 5.02
N ILE A 77 5.74 14.77 5.33
CA ILE A 77 6.10 13.36 5.56
C ILE A 77 6.21 13.09 7.05
N LEU A 78 5.58 12.03 7.51
CA LEU A 78 5.56 11.67 8.94
C LEU A 78 6.96 11.38 9.45
N LYS A 79 7.30 12.00 10.57
CA LYS A 79 8.59 11.80 11.24
C LYS A 79 8.50 10.70 12.30
N ILE A 80 9.47 9.79 12.26
CA ILE A 80 9.77 8.88 13.37
C ILE A 80 10.69 9.64 14.33
N ASN A 81 10.40 9.62 15.63
CA ASN A 81 11.16 10.32 16.65
C ASN A 81 12.14 9.38 17.36
N LYS A 82 13.32 9.91 17.68
CA LYS A 82 14.19 9.28 18.67
C LYS A 82 13.56 9.35 20.04
N LEU A 83 13.75 8.28 20.79
CA LEU A 83 13.41 8.18 22.19
C LEU A 83 14.43 8.94 23.05
N PRO A 84 14.15 9.22 24.34
CA PRO A 84 15.08 9.92 25.22
C PRO A 84 16.46 9.24 25.35
N ASN A 85 16.51 7.92 25.20
CA ASN A 85 17.76 7.14 25.22
C ASN A 85 18.55 7.19 23.89
N GLY A 86 18.05 7.91 22.88
CA GLY A 86 18.68 8.05 21.56
C GLY A 86 18.31 6.95 20.55
N GLU A 87 17.58 5.93 20.97
CA GLU A 87 17.12 4.82 20.12
C GLU A 87 15.87 5.19 19.31
N TRP A 88 15.65 4.49 18.20
CA TRP A 88 14.43 4.64 17.39
C TRP A 88 13.31 3.68 17.80
N ARG A 89 13.70 2.53 18.38
CA ARG A 89 12.82 1.44 18.78
C ARG A 89 12.77 1.33 20.30
N PHE A 90 11.57 1.27 20.85
CA PHE A 90 11.35 0.97 22.26
C PHE A 90 10.88 -0.48 22.41
N LYS A 91 11.65 -1.31 23.11
CA LYS A 91 11.24 -2.69 23.41
C LYS A 91 10.56 -2.74 24.77
N TRP A 92 9.33 -3.25 24.83
CA TRP A 92 8.55 -3.30 26.06
C TRP A 92 7.67 -4.54 26.13
N LYS A 93 7.89 -5.36 27.16
CA LYS A 93 7.17 -6.61 27.46
C LYS A 93 6.90 -7.48 26.21
N GLY A 94 7.91 -7.63 25.35
CA GLY A 94 7.87 -8.49 24.17
C GLY A 94 7.25 -7.86 22.91
N ASN A 95 6.90 -6.57 22.94
CA ASN A 95 6.51 -5.82 21.76
C ASN A 95 7.51 -4.68 21.48
N ASP A 96 7.60 -4.30 20.22
CA ASP A 96 8.46 -3.21 19.77
C ASP A 96 7.59 -2.02 19.35
N TYR A 97 7.97 -0.82 19.78
CA TYR A 97 7.23 0.41 19.55
C TYR A 97 8.12 1.50 18.93
N ILE A 98 7.49 2.38 18.16
CA ILE A 98 8.09 3.62 17.67
C ILE A 98 7.18 4.79 18.03
N LEU A 99 7.79 5.97 18.16
CA LEU A 99 7.08 7.22 18.43
C LEU A 99 7.07 8.09 17.17
N LEU A 100 5.89 8.49 16.71
CA LEU A 100 5.73 9.31 15.51
C LEU A 100 5.22 10.70 15.90
N ASP A 101 5.54 11.69 15.07
CA ASP A 101 4.86 12.98 15.13
C ASP A 101 3.37 12.83 14.79
N TYR A 102 2.56 13.77 15.26
CA TYR A 102 1.16 13.85 14.88
C TYR A 102 0.97 15.00 13.90
N PHE A 103 0.33 14.73 12.76
CA PHE A 103 -0.15 15.77 11.86
C PHE A 103 -1.60 16.12 12.16
N GLU A 104 -1.87 17.41 12.31
CA GLU A 104 -3.23 17.92 12.30
C GLU A 104 -3.79 17.86 10.87
N GLY A 105 -4.96 17.25 10.71
CA GLY A 105 -5.65 17.14 9.44
C GLY A 105 -6.80 16.15 9.50
N THR A 106 -7.64 16.16 8.47
CA THR A 106 -8.70 15.17 8.29
C THR A 106 -8.26 14.11 7.29
N GLU A 107 -8.76 12.89 7.46
CA GLU A 107 -8.66 11.88 6.39
C GLU A 107 -9.33 12.44 5.14
N PHE A 108 -8.67 12.23 4.00
CA PHE A 108 -9.17 12.68 2.72
C PHE A 108 -10.55 12.09 2.38
N ASN A 109 -11.47 12.94 1.92
CA ASN A 109 -12.71 12.47 1.33
C ASN A 109 -12.50 12.10 -0.14
N ILE A 110 -12.15 10.84 -0.35
CA ILE A 110 -11.96 10.25 -1.68
C ILE A 110 -13.19 10.24 -2.59
N ALA A 111 -14.37 10.64 -2.12
CA ALA A 111 -15.54 10.84 -2.96
C ALA A 111 -15.66 12.29 -3.49
N ASN A 112 -14.73 13.18 -3.13
CA ASN A 112 -14.69 14.56 -3.61
C ASN A 112 -13.71 14.69 -4.79
N PRO A 113 -14.18 15.01 -6.02
CA PRO A 113 -13.33 15.06 -7.21
C PRO A 113 -12.27 16.17 -7.17
N ILE A 114 -12.58 17.34 -6.59
CA ILE A 114 -11.61 18.44 -6.47
C ILE A 114 -10.44 18.02 -5.58
N GLU A 115 -10.78 17.33 -4.50
CA GLU A 115 -9.87 16.94 -3.45
C GLU A 115 -9.01 15.73 -3.94
N LEU A 116 -9.56 14.89 -4.84
CA LEU A 116 -8.81 13.88 -5.59
C LEU A 116 -7.76 14.48 -6.54
N GLU A 117 -8.07 15.56 -7.24
CA GLU A 117 -7.08 16.25 -8.10
C GLU A 117 -5.90 16.78 -7.27
N ILE A 118 -6.18 17.42 -6.13
CA ILE A 118 -5.15 17.93 -5.22
C ILE A 118 -4.23 16.80 -4.73
N ILE A 119 -4.81 15.65 -4.39
CA ILE A 119 -4.02 14.50 -3.93
C ILE A 119 -3.25 13.85 -5.06
N THR A 120 -3.80 13.82 -6.27
CA THR A 120 -3.08 13.33 -7.44
C THR A 120 -1.82 14.16 -7.67
N GLU A 121 -1.92 15.49 -7.58
CA GLU A 121 -0.75 16.37 -7.63
C GLU A 121 0.22 16.12 -6.48
N ALA A 122 -0.28 15.86 -5.26
CA ALA A 122 0.55 15.53 -4.12
C ALA A 122 1.29 14.20 -4.28
N VAL A 123 0.66 13.16 -4.84
CA VAL A 123 1.28 11.87 -5.15
C VAL A 123 2.36 12.06 -6.22
N ALA A 124 2.10 12.87 -7.25
CA ALA A 124 3.11 13.20 -8.26
C ALA A 124 4.34 13.89 -7.62
N LYS A 125 4.11 14.86 -6.73
CA LYS A 125 5.16 15.55 -5.98
C LYS A 125 5.92 14.63 -5.03
N LEU A 126 5.23 13.70 -4.36
CA LEU A 126 5.84 12.67 -3.52
C LEU A 126 6.79 11.78 -4.34
N HIS A 127 6.35 11.32 -5.51
CA HIS A 127 7.20 10.51 -6.39
C HIS A 127 8.41 11.30 -6.89
N ASN A 128 8.27 12.60 -7.20
CA ASN A 128 9.42 13.43 -7.55
C ASN A 128 10.38 13.62 -6.37
N ALA A 129 9.87 13.79 -5.15
CA ALA A 129 10.68 13.88 -3.95
C ALA A 129 11.45 12.58 -3.65
N GLY A 130 10.88 11.42 -4.02
CA GLY A 130 11.50 10.11 -3.84
C GLY A 130 12.47 9.68 -4.94
N MET A 131 12.55 10.41 -6.07
CA MET A 131 13.55 10.14 -7.10
C MET A 131 14.97 10.29 -6.53
N GLY A 132 15.90 9.44 -6.95
CA GLY A 132 17.29 9.47 -6.44
C GLY A 132 17.50 8.76 -5.10
N ILE A 133 16.48 8.07 -4.58
CA ILE A 133 16.58 7.35 -3.30
C ILE A 133 17.65 6.24 -3.31
N GLN A 134 17.94 5.66 -4.48
CA GLN A 134 18.96 4.61 -4.61
C GLN A 134 20.37 5.13 -4.33
N GLU A 135 20.64 6.39 -4.68
CA GLU A 135 21.91 7.08 -4.40
C GLU A 135 21.99 7.53 -2.94
N ALA A 136 20.83 7.83 -2.33
CA ALA A 136 20.78 8.26 -0.94
C ALA A 136 20.91 7.10 0.05
N THR A 137 20.65 5.86 -0.35
CA THR A 137 20.66 4.66 0.51
C THR A 137 21.85 3.75 0.23
N SER A 138 22.20 2.89 1.19
CA SER A 138 23.30 1.94 1.00
C SER A 138 22.94 0.85 -0.03
N LYS A 139 23.96 0.20 -0.61
CA LYS A 139 23.75 -0.93 -1.52
C LYS A 139 22.93 -2.05 -0.87
N GLU A 140 23.21 -2.36 0.40
CA GLU A 140 22.48 -3.39 1.15
C GLU A 140 21.00 -3.01 1.37
N MET A 141 20.73 -1.74 1.72
CA MET A 141 19.36 -1.24 1.85
C MET A 141 18.60 -1.36 0.53
N ASN A 142 19.23 -0.96 -0.57
CA ASN A 142 18.68 -1.07 -1.91
C ASN A 142 18.33 -2.52 -2.26
N GLU A 143 19.24 -3.47 -2.03
CA GLU A 143 19.02 -4.89 -2.35
C GLU A 143 17.85 -5.49 -1.54
N LYS A 144 17.73 -5.14 -0.26
CA LYS A 144 16.66 -5.63 0.63
C LYS A 144 15.29 -4.97 0.38
N ASN A 145 15.26 -3.73 -0.10
CA ASN A 145 14.04 -2.92 -0.16
C ASN A 145 13.68 -2.45 -1.59
N SER A 146 14.25 -3.06 -2.63
CA SER A 146 13.91 -2.79 -4.02
C SER A 146 13.04 -3.88 -4.61
N GLU A 147 12.00 -3.50 -5.35
CA GLU A 147 11.12 -4.41 -6.11
C GLU A 147 11.38 -4.37 -7.64
N LEU A 148 12.46 -3.69 -8.06
CA LEU A 148 12.88 -3.63 -9.45
C LEU A 148 13.25 -5.02 -9.99
N PHE A 149 12.95 -5.26 -11.27
CA PHE A 149 13.17 -6.53 -11.98
C PHE A 149 12.39 -7.75 -11.45
N LYS A 150 11.61 -7.64 -10.37
CA LYS A 150 10.89 -8.77 -9.77
C LYS A 150 9.50 -9.04 -10.37
N LEU A 151 8.94 -8.10 -11.14
CA LEU A 151 7.55 -8.20 -11.60
C LEU A 151 7.32 -9.42 -12.53
N LYS A 152 8.30 -9.73 -13.38
CA LYS A 152 8.26 -10.89 -14.29
C LYS A 152 8.15 -12.20 -13.50
N ASP A 153 8.99 -12.37 -12.48
CA ASP A 153 8.95 -13.56 -11.62
C ASP A 153 7.69 -13.60 -10.77
N TYR A 154 7.23 -12.46 -10.25
CA TYR A 154 5.97 -12.36 -9.53
C TYR A 154 4.79 -12.87 -10.37
N PHE A 155 4.68 -12.46 -11.64
CA PHE A 155 3.61 -12.96 -12.53
C PHE A 155 3.74 -14.45 -12.84
N LYS A 156 4.95 -14.92 -13.15
CA LYS A 156 5.20 -16.35 -13.44
C LYS A 156 4.91 -17.24 -12.23
N ASN A 157 5.29 -16.81 -11.04
CA ASN A 157 5.02 -17.55 -9.80
C ASN A 157 3.53 -17.51 -9.46
N SER A 158 2.86 -16.37 -9.65
CA SER A 158 1.41 -16.26 -9.44
C SER A 158 0.62 -17.21 -10.34
N LYS A 159 1.06 -17.42 -11.59
CA LYS A 159 0.46 -18.43 -12.49
C LYS A 159 0.56 -19.82 -11.88
N LYS A 160 1.78 -20.24 -11.50
CA LYS A 160 2.04 -21.56 -10.91
C LYS A 160 1.24 -21.78 -9.63
N ASP A 161 1.15 -20.74 -8.79
CA ASP A 161 0.39 -20.78 -7.54
C ASP A 161 -1.10 -20.98 -7.81
N LEU A 162 -1.68 -20.28 -8.78
CA LEU A 162 -3.10 -20.45 -9.15
C LEU A 162 -3.38 -21.81 -9.79
N GLU A 163 -2.50 -22.31 -10.66
CA GLU A 163 -2.61 -23.65 -11.26
C GLU A 163 -2.61 -24.73 -10.17
N LYS A 164 -1.65 -24.65 -9.23
CA LYS A 164 -1.56 -25.57 -8.11
C LYS A 164 -2.78 -25.50 -7.20
N LEU A 165 -3.27 -24.28 -6.89
CA LEU A 165 -4.48 -24.12 -6.10
C LEU A 165 -5.70 -24.69 -6.80
N LYS A 166 -5.81 -24.52 -8.13
CA LYS A 166 -6.88 -25.12 -8.93
C LYS A 166 -6.89 -26.65 -8.77
N GLU A 167 -5.76 -27.32 -9.00
CA GLU A 167 -5.65 -28.77 -8.84
C GLU A 167 -6.05 -29.24 -7.44
N ILE A 168 -5.56 -28.55 -6.40
CA ILE A 168 -5.87 -28.86 -5.00
C ILE A 168 -7.37 -28.75 -4.75
N VAL A 169 -7.99 -27.63 -5.14
CA VAL A 169 -9.40 -27.36 -4.84
C VAL A 169 -10.32 -28.27 -5.64
N GLU A 170 -9.96 -28.61 -6.88
CA GLU A 170 -10.71 -29.59 -7.69
C GLU A 170 -10.77 -30.96 -7.00
N SER A 171 -9.68 -31.38 -6.34
CA SER A 171 -9.61 -32.65 -5.60
C SER A 171 -10.48 -32.71 -4.34
N TYR A 172 -10.97 -31.58 -3.83
CA TYR A 172 -11.81 -31.57 -2.63
C TYR A 172 -13.13 -32.32 -2.84
N LYS A 173 -13.39 -33.30 -1.96
CA LYS A 173 -14.64 -34.06 -1.92
C LYS A 173 -15.86 -33.18 -1.62
N TYR A 174 -15.69 -32.20 -0.73
CA TYR A 174 -16.71 -31.22 -0.38
C TYR A 174 -16.14 -29.82 -0.62
N LYS A 175 -16.87 -29.02 -1.39
CA LYS A 175 -16.50 -27.64 -1.74
C LYS A 175 -17.43 -26.67 -1.01
N ASN A 176 -16.86 -25.78 -0.23
CA ASN A 176 -17.60 -24.67 0.39
C ASN A 176 -17.88 -23.56 -0.66
N GLU A 177 -18.56 -22.49 -0.27
CA GLU A 177 -18.90 -21.40 -1.20
C GLU A 177 -17.65 -20.68 -1.76
N PHE A 178 -16.61 -20.47 -0.94
CA PHE A 178 -15.35 -19.89 -1.42
C PHE A 178 -14.74 -20.77 -2.51
N ASP A 179 -14.66 -22.08 -2.29
CA ASP A 179 -14.09 -23.04 -3.24
C ASP A 179 -14.87 -23.04 -4.57
N LYS A 180 -16.21 -22.97 -4.50
CA LYS A 180 -17.09 -22.92 -5.69
C LYS A 180 -16.85 -21.65 -6.50
N ILE A 181 -16.77 -20.49 -5.84
CA ILE A 181 -16.49 -19.22 -6.51
C ILE A 181 -15.08 -19.26 -7.12
N PHE A 182 -14.08 -19.76 -6.37
CA PHE A 182 -12.72 -19.88 -6.87
C PHE A 182 -12.64 -20.71 -8.15
N ILE A 183 -13.22 -21.93 -8.16
CA ILE A 183 -13.21 -22.80 -9.35
C ILE A 183 -13.92 -22.15 -10.55
N LYS A 184 -15.01 -21.41 -10.29
CA LYS A 184 -15.75 -20.71 -11.36
C LYS A 184 -14.92 -19.60 -12.03
N GLU A 185 -14.05 -18.92 -11.28
CA GLU A 185 -13.35 -17.71 -11.73
C GLU A 185 -11.87 -17.94 -12.08
N VAL A 186 -11.25 -19.01 -11.57
CA VAL A 186 -9.79 -19.22 -11.67
C VAL A 186 -9.29 -19.30 -13.11
N ASP A 187 -10.05 -19.91 -14.03
CA ASP A 187 -9.64 -20.05 -15.44
C ASP A 187 -9.64 -18.72 -16.19
N TYR A 188 -10.63 -17.87 -15.92
CA TYR A 188 -10.67 -16.50 -16.45
C TYR A 188 -9.44 -15.71 -15.98
N HIS A 189 -9.12 -15.77 -14.69
CA HIS A 189 -7.99 -15.06 -14.13
C HIS A 189 -6.63 -15.64 -14.54
N LEU A 190 -6.50 -16.96 -14.71
CA LEU A 190 -5.31 -17.60 -15.28
C LEU A 190 -5.04 -17.09 -16.69
N SER A 191 -6.07 -17.00 -17.54
CA SER A 191 -5.93 -16.44 -18.88
C SER A 191 -5.43 -14.99 -18.86
N ASP A 192 -5.90 -14.16 -17.91
CA ASP A 192 -5.38 -12.80 -17.75
C ASP A 192 -3.93 -12.78 -17.26
N VAL A 193 -3.54 -13.67 -16.35
CA VAL A 193 -2.14 -13.79 -15.90
C VAL A 193 -1.23 -14.15 -17.07
N GLU A 194 -1.62 -15.12 -17.91
CA GLU A 194 -0.86 -15.52 -19.10
C GLU A 194 -0.66 -14.35 -20.06
N LYS A 195 -1.74 -13.62 -20.38
CA LYS A 195 -1.66 -12.41 -21.21
C LYS A 195 -0.71 -11.37 -20.60
N CYS A 196 -0.77 -11.16 -19.29
CA CYS A 196 0.11 -10.20 -18.61
C CYS A 196 1.58 -10.62 -18.68
N ILE A 197 1.89 -11.93 -18.57
CA ILE A 197 3.25 -12.45 -18.74
C ILE A 197 3.73 -12.17 -20.17
N ASP A 198 2.94 -12.53 -21.18
CA ASP A 198 3.29 -12.34 -22.59
C ASP A 198 3.53 -10.87 -22.95
N LEU A 199 2.66 -9.97 -22.46
CA LEU A 199 2.80 -8.53 -22.67
C LEU A 199 4.03 -7.98 -21.94
N LEU A 200 4.26 -8.39 -20.68
CA LEU A 200 5.40 -7.93 -19.90
C LEU A 200 6.73 -8.38 -20.49
N GLU A 201 6.81 -9.58 -21.06
CA GLU A 201 8.00 -10.06 -21.77
C GLU A 201 8.32 -9.27 -23.03
N LYS A 202 7.30 -8.78 -23.74
CA LYS A 202 7.44 -7.96 -24.95
C LYS A 202 7.65 -6.47 -24.66
N SER A 203 7.30 -6.03 -23.45
CA SER A 203 7.42 -4.64 -23.02
C SER A 203 8.87 -4.23 -22.73
N LYS A 204 9.08 -2.92 -22.54
CA LYS A 204 10.36 -2.35 -22.08
C LYS A 204 10.50 -2.27 -20.56
N TYR A 205 9.88 -3.19 -19.82
CA TYR A 205 9.92 -3.22 -18.35
C TYR A 205 11.34 -3.17 -17.76
N ASP A 206 12.28 -3.95 -18.31
CA ASP A 206 13.64 -3.98 -17.78
C ASP A 206 14.38 -2.66 -18.05
N ASP A 207 14.08 -1.97 -19.14
CA ASP A 207 14.65 -0.65 -19.45
C ASP A 207 14.09 0.41 -18.50
N LEU A 208 12.79 0.36 -18.18
CA LEU A 208 12.19 1.19 -17.13
C LEU A 208 12.88 0.96 -15.79
N CYS A 209 13.16 -0.30 -15.42
CA CYS A 209 13.85 -0.65 -14.18
C CYS A 209 15.32 -0.17 -14.13
N ARG A 210 15.92 0.22 -15.26
CA ARG A 210 17.26 0.85 -15.32
C ARG A 210 17.20 2.36 -15.41
N ASN A 211 16.03 2.94 -15.68
CA ASN A 211 15.88 4.38 -15.82
C ASN A 211 15.60 5.04 -14.46
N LYS A 212 16.63 5.70 -13.91
CA LYS A 212 16.58 6.39 -12.62
C LYS A 212 15.49 7.45 -12.49
N GLU A 213 15.06 8.07 -13.59
CA GLU A 213 13.97 9.07 -13.58
C GLU A 213 12.60 8.44 -13.38
N LYS A 214 12.48 7.12 -13.57
CA LYS A 214 11.23 6.36 -13.40
C LYS A 214 11.17 5.66 -12.05
N ILE A 215 12.29 5.58 -11.34
CA ILE A 215 12.44 4.92 -10.05
C ILE A 215 12.26 5.96 -8.95
N THR A 216 11.48 5.61 -7.93
CA THR A 216 11.22 6.44 -6.77
C THR A 216 11.03 5.59 -5.51
N LEU A 217 10.93 6.23 -4.36
CA LEU A 217 10.37 5.61 -3.18
C LEU A 217 8.84 5.53 -3.35
N CYS A 218 8.35 4.34 -3.69
CA CYS A 218 6.93 4.04 -3.73
C CYS A 218 6.42 3.86 -2.30
N HIS A 219 5.26 4.43 -2.00
CA HIS A 219 4.59 4.30 -0.71
C HIS A 219 3.87 2.94 -0.60
N ASN A 220 3.29 2.45 -1.70
CA ASN A 220 2.52 1.20 -1.83
C ASN A 220 1.23 1.10 -1.00
N ASP A 221 0.96 2.07 -0.13
CA ASP A 221 -0.28 2.15 0.63
C ASP A 221 -0.95 3.52 0.61
N LEU A 222 -1.07 4.11 -0.58
CA LEU A 222 -1.78 5.36 -0.85
C LEU A 222 -3.32 5.22 -0.72
N ALA A 223 -3.79 4.71 0.41
CA ALA A 223 -5.19 4.68 0.78
C ALA A 223 -5.60 6.00 1.45
N TYR A 224 -6.89 6.36 1.37
CA TYR A 224 -7.45 7.62 1.89
C TYR A 224 -7.10 7.95 3.36
N HIS A 225 -6.72 6.95 4.14
CA HIS A 225 -6.40 7.11 5.56
C HIS A 225 -4.92 7.27 5.86
N ASN A 226 -4.06 7.00 4.88
CA ASN A 226 -2.63 7.29 4.93
C ASN A 226 -2.30 8.65 4.28
N ILE A 227 -3.33 9.38 3.88
CA ILE A 227 -3.24 10.70 3.27
C ILE A 227 -4.10 11.66 4.09
N LEU A 228 -3.44 12.61 4.75
CA LEU A 228 -4.07 13.63 5.56
C LEU A 228 -4.15 14.94 4.78
N PHE A 229 -5.28 15.62 4.90
CA PHE A 229 -5.52 16.90 4.26
C PHE A 229 -5.75 17.99 5.30
N ASN A 230 -5.04 19.11 5.17
CA ASN A 230 -5.22 20.28 6.02
C ASN A 230 -4.87 21.56 5.26
N GLN A 231 -5.83 22.48 5.08
CA GLN A 231 -5.60 23.80 4.46
C GLN A 231 -4.80 23.73 3.14
N ASN A 232 -5.18 22.84 2.22
CA ASN A 232 -4.49 22.59 0.94
C ASN A 232 -3.08 21.97 1.04
N LYS A 233 -2.64 21.58 2.24
CA LYS A 233 -1.46 20.74 2.43
C LYS A 233 -1.88 19.28 2.53
N VAL A 234 -1.14 18.44 1.82
CA VAL A 234 -1.30 16.98 1.86
C VAL A 234 -0.13 16.41 2.65
N SER A 235 -0.41 15.49 3.55
CA SER A 235 0.63 14.76 4.29
C SER A 235 0.46 13.26 4.11
N PHE A 236 1.57 12.57 3.94
CA PHE A 236 1.64 11.13 3.79
C PHE A 236 2.12 10.50 5.10
N ILE A 237 1.43 9.47 5.54
CA ILE A 237 1.71 8.74 6.77
C ILE A 237 1.79 7.23 6.49
N ASP A 238 2.39 6.49 7.41
CA ASP A 238 2.51 5.03 7.33
C ASP A 238 3.31 4.50 6.12
N PHE A 239 4.62 4.67 6.19
CA PHE A 239 5.56 4.16 5.19
C PHE A 239 5.98 2.69 5.43
N ASP A 240 5.22 1.91 6.21
CA ASP A 240 5.60 0.52 6.56
C ASP A 240 5.75 -0.39 5.32
N TYR A 241 5.08 -0.07 4.21
CA TYR A 241 5.13 -0.82 2.95
C TYR A 241 5.97 -0.13 1.86
N CYS A 242 6.70 0.95 2.19
CA CYS A 242 7.46 1.67 1.19
C CYS A 242 8.61 0.84 0.61
N ASN A 243 8.91 0.99 -0.67
CA ASN A 243 10.04 0.32 -1.30
C ASN A 243 10.54 1.14 -2.49
N ILE A 244 11.69 0.75 -3.01
CA ILE A 244 12.25 1.34 -4.22
C ILE A 244 11.67 0.60 -5.40
N ASN A 245 10.90 1.30 -6.23
CA ASN A 245 10.25 0.72 -7.40
C ASN A 245 9.92 1.80 -8.44
N LEU A 246 9.33 1.38 -9.56
CA LEU A 246 8.83 2.27 -10.59
C LEU A 246 7.61 3.06 -10.08
N ARG A 247 7.65 4.38 -10.23
CA ARG A 247 6.56 5.30 -9.82
C ARG A 247 5.20 4.94 -10.43
N VAL A 248 5.19 4.32 -11.61
CA VAL A 248 3.97 3.90 -12.28
C VAL A 248 3.25 2.76 -11.55
N ILE A 249 3.98 1.90 -10.84
CA ILE A 249 3.41 0.81 -10.04
C ILE A 249 2.63 1.38 -8.86
N ASP A 250 3.20 2.35 -8.15
CA ASP A 250 2.52 3.01 -7.04
C ASP A 250 1.34 3.87 -7.52
N LEU A 251 1.48 4.51 -8.68
CA LEU A 251 0.37 5.21 -9.34
C LEU A 251 -0.79 4.25 -9.67
N CYS A 252 -0.52 3.03 -10.16
CA CYS A 252 -1.57 2.04 -10.40
C CYS A 252 -2.31 1.69 -9.10
N ASN A 253 -1.56 1.50 -8.00
CA ASN A 253 -2.14 1.21 -6.69
C ASN A 253 -3.02 2.36 -6.19
N PHE A 254 -2.59 3.62 -6.40
CA PHE A 254 -3.40 4.80 -6.10
C PHE A 254 -4.67 4.85 -6.96
N ILE A 255 -4.55 4.69 -8.29
CA ILE A 255 -5.68 4.71 -9.23
C ILE A 255 -6.77 3.73 -8.79
N ILE A 256 -6.43 2.45 -8.60
CA ILE A 256 -7.41 1.43 -8.23
C ILE A 256 -8.10 1.74 -6.90
N LYS A 257 -7.36 2.25 -5.90
CA LYS A 257 -7.94 2.62 -4.60
C LYS A 257 -8.87 3.83 -4.72
N SER A 258 -8.56 4.77 -5.62
CA SER A 258 -9.32 5.99 -5.84
C SER A 258 -10.58 5.76 -6.67
N ILE A 259 -10.46 5.23 -7.88
CA ILE A 259 -11.59 5.10 -8.81
C ILE A 259 -12.65 4.11 -8.32
N LYS A 260 -12.28 3.13 -7.50
CA LYS A 260 -13.23 2.20 -6.87
C LYS A 260 -14.33 2.93 -6.09
N ARG A 261 -14.04 4.11 -5.54
CA ARG A 261 -15.00 4.93 -4.78
C ARG A 261 -15.94 5.72 -5.69
N PHE A 262 -15.56 5.91 -6.94
CA PHE A 262 -16.35 6.53 -8.00
C PHE A 262 -16.94 5.49 -8.97
N GLY A 263 -17.08 4.22 -8.54
CA GLY A 263 -17.63 3.16 -9.39
C GLY A 263 -16.83 2.95 -10.67
N PHE A 264 -15.49 3.10 -10.61
CA PHE A 264 -14.57 2.98 -11.75
C PHE A 264 -14.86 3.98 -12.88
N SER A 265 -15.25 5.21 -12.52
CA SER A 265 -15.42 6.31 -13.48
C SER A 265 -14.17 6.53 -14.35
N LEU A 266 -14.36 6.46 -15.67
CA LEU A 266 -13.31 6.73 -16.66
C LEU A 266 -12.87 8.20 -16.62
N GLU A 267 -13.79 9.11 -16.37
CA GLU A 267 -13.49 10.54 -16.22
C GLU A 267 -12.54 10.80 -15.03
N MET A 268 -12.76 10.09 -13.91
CA MET A 268 -11.86 10.21 -12.75
C MET A 268 -10.51 9.56 -13.02
N TYR A 269 -10.46 8.46 -13.77
CA TYR A 269 -9.21 7.89 -14.23
C TYR A 269 -8.44 8.89 -15.11
N ASP A 270 -9.09 9.48 -16.12
CA ASP A 270 -8.48 10.44 -17.04
C ASP A 270 -7.98 11.68 -16.30
N SER A 271 -8.75 12.20 -15.35
CA SER A 271 -8.34 13.32 -14.49
C SER A 271 -7.08 12.97 -13.66
N ILE A 272 -7.02 11.77 -13.06
CA ILE A 272 -5.82 11.32 -12.34
C ILE A 272 -4.61 11.27 -13.29
N ILE A 273 -4.77 10.67 -14.47
CA ILE A 273 -3.68 10.54 -15.43
C ILE A 273 -3.21 11.91 -15.90
N GLU A 274 -4.11 12.80 -16.32
CA GLU A 274 -3.77 14.13 -16.81
C GLU A 274 -3.00 14.94 -15.75
N LYS A 275 -3.49 14.97 -14.51
CA LYS A 275 -2.86 15.73 -13.42
C LYS A 275 -1.50 15.19 -13.05
N TYR A 276 -1.35 13.87 -13.00
CA TYR A 276 -0.07 13.23 -12.72
C TYR A 276 0.92 13.44 -13.88
N ASP A 277 0.47 13.22 -15.12
CA ASP A 277 1.28 13.32 -16.35
C ASP A 277 1.84 14.73 -16.52
N LYS A 278 1.06 15.77 -16.19
CA LYS A 278 1.48 17.18 -16.23
C LYS A 278 2.74 17.48 -15.39
N LEU A 279 2.92 16.78 -14.28
CA LEU A 279 4.05 16.99 -13.37
C LEU A 279 5.22 16.03 -13.64
N ASN A 280 4.91 14.81 -14.08
CA ASN A 280 5.89 13.71 -14.06
C ASN A 280 6.20 13.14 -15.45
N ASN A 281 5.46 13.51 -16.50
CA ASN A 281 5.59 13.03 -17.88
C ASN A 281 5.71 11.49 -17.98
N LEU A 282 4.56 10.82 -18.02
CA LEU A 282 4.39 9.40 -18.22
C LEU A 282 4.78 9.01 -19.65
N SER A 283 5.87 8.25 -19.77
CA SER A 283 6.28 7.75 -21.09
C SER A 283 5.30 6.72 -21.64
N LYS A 284 5.41 6.43 -22.94
CA LYS A 284 4.62 5.37 -23.58
C LYS A 284 4.81 4.02 -22.89
N GLU A 285 6.04 3.70 -22.51
CA GLU A 285 6.41 2.46 -21.83
C GLU A 285 5.82 2.40 -20.41
N GLU A 286 5.75 3.53 -19.69
CA GLU A 286 5.04 3.59 -18.41
C GLU A 286 3.55 3.33 -18.59
N LYS A 287 2.91 3.93 -19.60
CA LYS A 287 1.49 3.71 -19.91
C LYS A 287 1.21 2.25 -20.33
N GLU A 288 2.11 1.64 -21.10
CA GLU A 288 2.06 0.20 -21.42
C GLU A 288 2.18 -0.67 -20.16
N LEU A 289 3.14 -0.37 -19.27
CA LEU A 289 3.32 -1.11 -18.02
C LEU A 289 2.11 -0.93 -17.08
N MET A 290 1.52 0.26 -17.05
CA MET A 290 0.30 0.54 -16.30
C MET A 290 -0.85 -0.36 -16.76
N TYR A 291 -1.07 -0.47 -18.08
CA TYR A 291 -2.07 -1.38 -18.63
C TYR A 291 -1.83 -2.83 -18.18
N ILE A 292 -0.59 -3.31 -18.30
CA ILE A 292 -0.20 -4.68 -17.93
C ILE A 292 -0.45 -4.91 -16.43
N TYR A 293 -0.01 -3.98 -15.58
CA TYR A 293 -0.14 -4.11 -14.13
C TYR A 293 -1.60 -4.04 -13.68
N LEU A 294 -2.38 -3.08 -14.21
CA LEU A 294 -3.80 -2.98 -13.90
C LEU A 294 -4.59 -4.20 -14.40
N ARG A 295 -4.21 -4.79 -15.54
CA ARG A 295 -4.85 -6.00 -16.06
C ARG A 295 -4.69 -7.18 -15.10
N PHE A 296 -3.50 -7.36 -14.53
CA PHE A 296 -3.20 -8.48 -13.66
C PHE A 296 -4.25 -8.62 -12.52
N PRO A 297 -4.70 -9.85 -12.21
CA PRO A 297 -5.78 -10.07 -11.23
C PRO A 297 -5.27 -10.05 -9.78
N HIS A 298 -4.60 -8.96 -9.38
CA HIS A 298 -4.01 -8.78 -8.04
C HIS A 298 -4.97 -9.13 -6.91
N ASP A 299 -6.21 -8.68 -7.04
CA ASP A 299 -7.22 -8.80 -6.00
C ASP A 299 -7.67 -10.25 -5.78
N PHE A 300 -7.94 -10.98 -6.88
CA PHE A 300 -8.31 -12.40 -6.88
C PHE A 300 -7.15 -13.28 -6.43
N TYR A 301 -5.94 -13.04 -6.98
CA TYR A 301 -4.74 -13.77 -6.58
C TYR A 301 -4.48 -13.62 -5.08
N THR A 302 -4.42 -12.38 -4.58
CA THR A 302 -4.09 -12.11 -3.18
C THR A 302 -5.10 -12.74 -2.22
N VAL A 303 -6.41 -12.63 -2.48
CA VAL A 303 -7.41 -13.19 -1.55
C VAL A 303 -7.40 -14.73 -1.56
N SER A 304 -7.16 -15.34 -2.73
CA SER A 304 -7.03 -16.80 -2.87
C SER A 304 -5.83 -17.32 -2.09
N MET A 305 -4.67 -16.69 -2.24
CA MET A 305 -3.46 -17.05 -1.49
C MET A 305 -3.65 -16.87 0.02
N GLN A 306 -4.25 -15.76 0.44
CA GLN A 306 -4.48 -15.52 1.87
C GLN A 306 -5.42 -16.55 2.51
N TYR A 307 -6.43 -17.02 1.75
CA TYR A 307 -7.37 -18.04 2.22
C TYR A 307 -6.73 -19.42 2.28
N TYR A 308 -6.24 -19.94 1.15
CA TYR A 308 -5.78 -21.33 1.06
C TYR A 308 -4.46 -21.58 1.80
N TYR A 309 -3.55 -20.61 1.82
CA TYR A 309 -2.30 -20.72 2.58
C TYR A 309 -2.40 -20.16 4.01
N LYS A 310 -3.61 -19.75 4.44
CA LYS A 310 -3.85 -19.21 5.80
C LYS A 310 -2.90 -18.07 6.19
N LEU A 311 -2.58 -17.18 5.23
CA LEU A 311 -1.64 -16.08 5.46
C LEU A 311 -2.22 -14.96 6.33
N LYS A 312 -3.52 -15.00 6.64
CA LYS A 312 -4.22 -14.07 7.52
C LYS A 312 -5.13 -14.83 8.47
N ASP A 313 -5.14 -14.38 9.73
CA ASP A 313 -6.06 -14.88 10.77
C ASP A 313 -7.42 -14.16 10.67
N TRP A 314 -8.10 -14.32 9.53
CA TRP A 314 -9.45 -13.81 9.32
C TRP A 314 -10.46 -14.94 9.42
N LYS A 315 -11.67 -14.61 9.87
CA LYS A 315 -12.80 -15.55 9.83
C LYS A 315 -13.18 -15.88 8.39
N TYR A 316 -13.72 -17.08 8.16
CA TYR A 316 -14.16 -17.54 6.85
C TYR A 316 -15.06 -16.52 6.13
N GLU A 317 -16.05 -15.95 6.82
CA GLU A 317 -16.98 -14.98 6.25
C GLU A 317 -16.26 -13.71 5.78
N SER A 318 -15.15 -13.34 6.42
CA SER A 318 -14.35 -12.19 6.00
C SER A 318 -13.59 -12.48 4.70
N PHE A 319 -13.13 -13.72 4.49
CA PHE A 319 -12.53 -14.13 3.22
C PHE A 319 -13.56 -14.16 2.10
N LEU A 320 -14.71 -14.80 2.33
CA LEU A 320 -15.79 -14.90 1.35
C LEU A 320 -16.28 -13.52 0.89
N ASN A 321 -16.65 -12.65 1.84
CA ASN A 321 -17.09 -11.28 1.53
C ASN A 321 -16.02 -10.47 0.77
N LYS A 322 -14.73 -10.72 1.03
CA LYS A 322 -13.64 -10.04 0.31
C LYS A 322 -13.52 -10.53 -1.12
N LEU A 323 -13.65 -11.85 -1.35
CA LEU A 323 -13.61 -12.43 -2.68
C LEU A 323 -14.78 -11.91 -3.52
N GLU A 324 -16.01 -12.02 -3.00
CA GLU A 324 -17.23 -11.57 -3.68
C GLU A 324 -17.16 -10.09 -4.06
N ARG A 325 -16.84 -9.22 -3.09
CA ARG A 325 -16.71 -7.77 -3.33
C ARG A 325 -15.57 -7.39 -4.28
N LYS A 326 -14.56 -8.24 -4.46
CA LYS A 326 -13.49 -8.01 -5.43
C LYS A 326 -13.94 -8.38 -6.85
N LEU A 327 -14.77 -9.42 -6.97
CA LEU A 327 -15.34 -9.88 -8.23
C LEU A 327 -16.53 -9.01 -8.70
N GLU A 328 -17.20 -8.29 -7.80
CA GLU A 328 -18.27 -7.35 -8.15
C GLU A 328 -17.86 -6.32 -9.22
N TYR A 329 -16.59 -5.93 -9.23
CA TYR A 329 -16.06 -4.88 -10.11
C TYR A 329 -15.38 -5.39 -11.38
N THR A 330 -15.50 -6.67 -11.71
CA THR A 330 -14.80 -7.27 -12.86
C THR A 330 -15.19 -6.60 -14.17
N LYS A 331 -16.48 -6.32 -14.38
CA LYS A 331 -16.98 -5.68 -15.61
C LYS A 331 -16.47 -4.25 -15.76
N GLU A 332 -16.52 -3.49 -14.68
CA GLU A 332 -16.03 -2.12 -14.62
C GLU A 332 -14.53 -2.06 -14.89
N LYS A 333 -13.77 -3.02 -14.35
CA LYS A 333 -12.34 -3.18 -14.63
C LYS A 333 -12.09 -3.47 -16.10
N GLU A 334 -12.87 -4.34 -16.74
CA GLU A 334 -12.76 -4.59 -18.19
C GLU A 334 -13.03 -3.33 -19.02
N ILE A 335 -14.04 -2.54 -18.66
CA ILE A 335 -14.33 -1.25 -19.32
C ILE A 335 -13.14 -0.29 -19.18
N LEU A 336 -12.57 -0.17 -17.97
CA LEU A 336 -11.36 0.61 -17.73
C LEU A 336 -10.20 0.13 -18.60
N LEU A 337 -9.92 -1.17 -18.62
CA LEU A 337 -8.81 -1.72 -19.42
C LEU A 337 -9.00 -1.46 -20.92
N ASN A 338 -10.23 -1.54 -21.42
CA ASN A 338 -10.55 -1.20 -22.81
C ASN A 338 -10.38 0.29 -23.11
N HIS A 339 -10.57 1.16 -22.11
CA HIS A 339 -10.30 2.59 -22.23
C HIS A 339 -8.79 2.88 -22.25
N ILE A 340 -8.01 2.23 -21.39
CA ILE A 340 -6.54 2.40 -21.31
C ILE A 340 -5.82 1.90 -22.57
N ASN A 341 -6.36 0.88 -23.22
CA ASN A 341 -5.75 0.26 -24.40
C ASN A 341 -6.05 1.00 -25.72
N LYS A 342 -6.90 2.04 -25.69
CA LYS A 342 -7.15 2.95 -26.82
C LYS A 342 -6.12 4.07 -26.81
#